data_AF-A0A6M0AKP9-F1
#
_entry.id   AF-A0A6M0AKP9-F1
#
_cell.length_a   1.000
_cell.length_b   1.000
_cell.length_c   1.000
_cell.angle_alpha   90.00
_cell.angle_beta   90.00
_cell.angle_gamma   90.00
#
_symmetry.space_group_name_H-M   'P 1'
#
loop_
_entity.id
_entity.type
_entity.pdbx_description
1 polymer ?
#
loop_
_entity_poly.entity_id
_entity_poly.type
_entity_poly.pdbx_seq_one_letter_code
_entity_poly.pdbx_strand_id
1 'polypeptide(L)' 'MRDLEQLTKDIQELPEDAQKIIADIIEVFKKQYLTKKTPSLHPLELDNQPFIGMWCDRQDTQNSSEWVRIIRQQHWLG' A
#
# COMPACT_ATOMS: atom_id res chain seq x y z
N MET A 1 19.76 12.81 -18.05
CA MET A 1 18.65 13.60 -17.47
C MET A 1 18.52 14.85 -18.30
N ARG A 2 17.31 15.28 -18.68
CA ARG A 2 17.15 16.60 -19.31
C ARG A 2 17.45 17.68 -18.27
N ASP A 3 18.20 18.71 -18.66
CA ASP A 3 18.47 19.87 -17.81
C ASP A 3 17.18 20.62 -17.47
N LEU A 4 17.04 21.01 -16.20
CA LEU A 4 15.88 21.75 -15.70
C LEU A 4 15.75 23.12 -16.39
N GLU A 5 16.88 23.72 -16.73
CA GLU A 5 16.96 24.98 -17.45
C GLU A 5 16.42 24.86 -18.88
N GLN A 6 16.67 23.73 -19.56
CA GLN A 6 16.14 23.48 -20.90
C GLN A 6 14.63 23.24 -20.86
N LEU A 7 14.15 22.47 -19.89
CA LEU A 7 12.70 22.25 -19.70
C LEU A 7 11.96 23.56 -19.44
N THR A 8 12.54 24.48 -18.68
CA THR A 8 11.90 25.77 -18.37
C THR A 8 11.78 26.64 -19.62
N LYS A 9 12.81 26.65 -20.49
CA LYS A 9 12.76 27.34 -21.78
C LYS A 9 11.70 26.73 -22.70
N ASP A 10 11.70 25.41 -22.83
CA ASP A 10 10.72 24.70 -23.67
C ASP A 10 9.28 24.99 -23.19
N ILE A 11 9.05 25.13 -21.88
CA ILE A 11 7.73 25.49 -21.32
C ILE A 11 7.36 26.95 -21.63
N GLN A 12 8.32 27.88 -21.61
CA GLN A 12 8.08 29.30 -21.91
C GLN A 12 7.86 29.57 -23.40
N GLU A 13 8.43 28.74 -24.28
CA GLU A 13 8.22 28.79 -25.73
C GLU A 13 6.83 28.26 -26.16
N LEU A 14 6.12 27.56 -25.26
CA LEU A 14 4.78 27.04 -25.54
C LEU A 14 3.71 28.14 -25.48
N PRO A 15 2.61 27.99 -26.23
CA PRO A 15 1.43 28.84 -26.13
C PRO A 15 0.84 28.85 -24.71
N GLU A 16 0.15 29.94 -24.36
CA GLU A 16 -0.42 30.14 -23.02
C GLU A 16 -1.37 29.02 -22.58
N ASP A 17 -2.15 28.45 -23.51
CA ASP A 17 -3.01 27.30 -23.27
C ASP A 17 -2.22 26.04 -22.88
N ALA A 18 -1.09 25.79 -23.53
CA ALA A 18 -0.22 24.66 -23.22
C ALA A 18 0.49 24.85 -21.88
N GLN A 19 0.86 26.08 -21.51
CA GLN A 19 1.42 26.40 -20.20
C GLN A 19 0.41 26.12 -19.06
N LYS A 20 -0.87 26.46 -19.27
CA LYS A 20 -1.96 26.16 -18.31
C LYS A 20 -2.11 24.65 -18.09
N ILE A 21 -2.13 23.87 -19.18
CA ILE A 21 -2.20 22.40 -19.10
C ILE A 21 -1.03 21.83 -18.30
N ILE A 22 0.18 22.35 -18.50
CA ILE A 22 1.36 21.90 -17.75
C ILE A 22 1.23 22.24 -16.26
N ALA A 23 0.71 23.42 -15.92
CA ALA A 23 0.46 23.81 -14.53
C ALA A 23 -0.56 22.87 -13.85
N ASP A 24 -1.67 22.56 -14.52
CA ASP A 24 -2.69 21.61 -14.04
C ASP A 24 -2.09 20.21 -13.82
N ILE A 25 -1.29 19.72 -14.77
CA ILE A 25 -0.61 18.42 -14.67
C ILE A 25 0.34 18.40 -13.46
N ILE A 26 1.14 19.45 -13.27
CA ILE A 26 2.04 19.57 -12.12
C ILE A 26 1.26 19.57 -10.81
N GLU A 27 0.09 20.21 -10.76
CA GLU A 27 -0.77 20.22 -9.58
C GLU A 27 -1.28 18.81 -9.24
N VAL A 28 -1.73 18.05 -10.24
CA VAL A 28 -2.13 16.65 -10.08
C VAL A 28 -0.98 15.80 -9.55
N PHE A 29 0.22 15.95 -10.11
CA PHE A 29 1.40 15.23 -9.64
C PHE A 29 1.75 15.62 -8.19
N LYS A 30 1.76 16.91 -7.86
CA LYS A 30 2.02 17.36 -6.48
C LYS A 30 1.02 16.74 -5.49
N LYS A 31 -0.27 16.71 -5.82
CA LYS A 31 -1.29 16.06 -4.98
C LYS A 31 -1.05 14.56 -4.81
N GLN A 32 -0.68 13.85 -5.88
CA GLN A 32 -0.41 12.42 -5.82
C GLN A 32 0.83 12.10 -4.94
N TYR A 33 1.90 12.88 -5.07
CA TYR A 33 3.13 12.65 -4.31
C TYR A 33 3.06 13.18 -2.86
N LEU A 34 2.25 14.20 -2.57
CA LEU A 34 1.94 14.60 -1.18
C LEU A 34 1.11 13.53 -0.46
N THR A 35 0.13 12.93 -1.13
CA THR A 35 -0.74 11.88 -0.56
C THR A 35 -0.04 10.53 -0.46
N LYS A 36 0.95 10.26 -1.32
CA LYS A 36 1.93 9.17 -1.17
C LYS A 36 3.05 9.49 -0.18
N LYS A 37 2.82 10.36 0.81
CA LYS A 37 3.57 10.24 2.05
C LYS A 37 3.16 8.89 2.63
N THR A 38 3.91 7.86 2.25
CA THR A 38 3.75 6.49 2.76
C THR A 38 3.58 6.69 4.26
N PRO A 39 2.45 6.29 4.87
CA PRO A 39 2.41 6.28 6.30
C PRO A 39 3.68 5.56 6.70
N SER A 40 4.49 6.21 7.54
CA SER A 40 5.58 5.57 8.25
C SER A 40 5.05 4.18 8.58
N LEU A 41 5.61 3.13 7.96
CA LEU A 41 5.27 1.76 8.30
C LEU A 41 5.88 1.59 9.69
N HIS A 42 5.23 2.20 10.69
CA HIS A 42 5.45 1.85 12.07
C HIS A 42 5.25 0.35 12.09
N PRO A 43 6.26 -0.41 12.54
CA PRO A 43 6.10 -1.84 12.72
C PRO A 43 4.78 -2.04 13.46
N LEU A 44 3.88 -2.80 12.87
CA LEU A 44 2.61 -3.12 13.52
C LEU A 44 3.01 -3.76 14.85
N GLU A 45 2.60 -3.18 15.98
CA GLU A 45 2.86 -3.74 17.31
C GLU A 45 2.01 -5.00 17.48
N LEU A 46 2.53 -6.10 16.93
CA LEU A 46 1.92 -7.42 17.04
C LEU A 46 2.19 -8.00 18.44
N ASP A 47 3.30 -7.63 19.09
CA ASP A 47 3.62 -8.07 20.43
C ASP A 47 2.50 -7.68 21.43
N ASN A 48 2.11 -8.63 22.28
CA ASN A 48 1.07 -8.47 23.33
C ASN A 48 -0.35 -8.21 22.82
N GLN A 49 -0.66 -8.47 21.54
CA GLN A 49 -2.04 -8.43 21.08
C GLN A 49 -2.85 -9.61 21.67
N PRO A 50 -4.12 -9.41 22.07
CA PRO A 50 -4.92 -10.43 22.75
C PRO A 50 -5.23 -11.68 21.90
N PHE A 51 -5.04 -11.59 20.57
CA PHE A 51 -5.20 -12.73 19.67
C PHE A 51 -3.94 -13.61 19.58
N ILE A 52 -2.77 -13.10 19.96
CA ILE A 52 -1.53 -13.89 19.96
C ILE A 52 -1.58 -14.88 21.13
N GLY A 53 -1.43 -16.17 20.82
CA GLY A 53 -1.51 -17.23 21.82
C GLY A 53 -2.93 -17.73 22.11
N MET A 54 -3.98 -17.18 21.47
CA MET A 54 -5.38 -17.62 21.66
C MET A 54 -5.58 -19.13 21.42
N TRP A 55 -4.73 -19.76 20.59
CA TRP A 55 -4.80 -21.19 20.28
C TRP A 55 -3.66 -22.00 20.91
N CYS A 56 -2.86 -21.40 21.80
CA CYS A 56 -1.74 -22.08 22.45
C CYS A 56 -2.21 -23.22 23.37
N ASP A 57 -3.29 -23.00 24.11
CA ASP A 57 -3.84 -23.96 25.07
C ASP A 57 -4.79 -24.99 24.44
N ARG A 58 -5.06 -24.85 23.14
CA ARG A 58 -5.99 -25.72 22.40
C ARG A 58 -5.28 -27.01 21.96
N GLN A 59 -5.63 -28.10 22.63
CA GLN A 59 -5.09 -29.43 22.31
C GLN A 59 -5.44 -29.89 20.89
N ASP A 60 -6.63 -29.51 20.39
CA ASP A 60 -7.06 -29.85 19.03
C ASP A 60 -6.23 -29.15 17.95
N THR A 61 -5.62 -28.00 18.25
CA THR A 61 -4.76 -27.25 17.33
C THR A 61 -3.26 -27.51 17.54
N GLN A 62 -2.90 -28.46 18.40
CA GLN A 62 -1.49 -28.86 18.62
C GLN A 62 -0.86 -29.37 17.32
N ASN A 63 -1.62 -30.11 16.51
CA ASN A 63 -1.31 -30.39 15.10
C ASN A 63 -2.24 -29.55 14.21
N SER A 64 -1.85 -28.29 13.99
CA SER A 64 -2.63 -27.33 13.20
C SER A 64 -2.93 -27.81 11.78
N SER A 65 -2.01 -28.58 11.17
CA SER A 65 -2.19 -29.14 9.83
C SER A 65 -3.31 -30.18 9.77
N GLU A 66 -3.36 -31.09 10.74
CA GLU A 66 -4.42 -32.10 10.81
C GLU A 66 -5.77 -31.47 11.19
N TRP A 67 -5.77 -30.52 12.11
CA TRP A 67 -6.96 -29.78 12.49
C TRP A 67 -7.63 -29.10 11.29
N VAL A 68 -6.86 -28.36 10.47
CA VAL A 68 -7.40 -27.72 9.25
C VAL A 68 -7.94 -28.76 8.26
N ARG A 69 -7.25 -29.89 8.10
CA ARG A 69 -7.68 -30.96 7.19
C ARG A 69 -9.02 -31.57 7.62
N ILE A 70 -9.20 -31.84 8.91
CA ILE A 70 -10.45 -32.37 9.47
C ILE A 70 -11.59 -31.38 9.28
N ILE A 71 -11.38 -30.10 9.62
CA ILE A 71 -12.39 -29.04 9.47
C ILE A 71 -12.84 -28.90 8.01
N ARG A 72 -11.90 -28.93 7.05
CA ARG A 72 -12.23 -28.86 5.62
C ARG A 72 -13.07 -30.05 5.17
N GLN A 73 -12.78 -31.25 5.67
CA GLN A 73 -13.56 -32.45 5.35
C GLN A 73 -14.96 -32.42 5.94
N GLN A 74 -15.12 -31.87 7.15
CA GLN A 74 -16.39 -31.85 7.86
C GLN A 74 -17.35 -30.74 7.40
N HIS A 75 -16.81 -29.57 7.06
CA HIS A 75 -17.64 -28.38 6.85
C HIS A 75 -17.67 -27.86 5.41
N TRP A 76 -16.68 -28.20 4.58
CA TRP A 76 -16.54 -27.59 3.24
C TRP A 76 -16.71 -28.59 2.10
N LEU A 77 -16.62 -29.89 2.37
CA LEU A 77 -17.07 -30.93 1.44
C LEU A 77 -18.56 -31.20 1.69
N GLY A 78 -19.39 -30.24 1.29
CA GLY A 78 -20.84 -30.37 1.11
C GLY A 78 -21.19 -30.28 -0.35
#